data_AF-A0A428UFT3-F1
#
_entry.id   AF-A0A428UFT3-F1
#
_cell.length_a   1.000
_cell.length_b   1.000
_cell.length_c   1.000
_cell.angle_alpha   90.00
_cell.angle_beta   90.00
_cell.angle_gamma   90.00
#
_symmetry.space_group_name_H-M   'P 1'
#
loop_
_entity.id
_entity.type
_entity.pdbx_description
1 polymer ?
#
loop_
_entity_poly.entity_id
_entity_poly.type
_entity_poly.pdbx_seq_one_letter_code
_entity_poly.pdbx_strand_id
1 'polypeptide(L)'
;MKKVERSTLIQKAAESKVEQARNLTINIDQVKKDLTIIIHIEVTNNSTMPVTFLNASSPLDPDAFGLGLFRITPDNLPMVNFGSPSLPPRPRPPANETYIEIGPGMSLYNTVTILSEESSVDKKGWSRMLNVANRVQVQMKGRWRGIWTKTRLRTIREAEMFENHFDRDFGSFESNVIELEI
;
A
#
# COMPACT_ATOMS: atom_id res chain seq x y z
N MET A 1 30.84 19.97 -22.86
CA MET A 1 30.21 18.65 -23.13
C MET A 1 29.98 17.79 -21.88
N LYS A 2 30.91 17.68 -20.92
CA LYS A 2 30.76 16.80 -19.72
C LYS A 2 29.56 17.05 -18.77
N LYS A 3 28.96 18.25 -18.78
CA LYS A 3 27.86 18.61 -17.86
C LYS A 3 26.51 18.02 -18.29
N VAL A 4 26.29 17.90 -19.60
CA VAL A 4 25.04 17.38 -20.19
C VAL A 4 24.95 15.87 -20.03
N GLU A 5 26.04 15.13 -20.25
CA GLU A 5 26.09 13.67 -20.04
C GLU A 5 25.87 13.27 -18.57
N ARG A 6 26.42 14.04 -17.62
CA ARG A 6 26.15 13.82 -16.18
C ARG A 6 24.69 14.03 -15.83
N SER A 7 24.03 15.07 -16.36
CA SER A 7 22.60 15.29 -16.12
C SER A 7 21.73 14.17 -16.71
N THR A 8 22.07 13.68 -17.91
CA THR A 8 21.32 12.59 -18.55
C THR A 8 21.47 11.25 -17.82
N LEU A 9 22.66 10.94 -17.30
CA LEU A 9 22.90 9.75 -16.49
C LEU A 9 22.18 9.79 -15.14
N ILE A 10 22.14 10.95 -14.49
CA ILE A 10 21.39 11.15 -13.23
C ILE A 10 19.88 10.99 -13.47
N GLN A 11 19.37 11.54 -14.58
CA GLN A 11 17.97 11.44 -14.95
C GLN A 11 17.56 9.99 -15.27
N LYS A 12 18.35 9.28 -16.07
CA LYS A 12 18.15 7.86 -16.37
C LYS A 12 18.23 6.96 -15.13
N ALA A 13 19.11 7.30 -14.17
CA ALA A 13 19.20 6.59 -12.89
C ALA A 13 18.01 6.89 -11.95
N ALA A 14 17.41 8.08 -12.03
CA ALA A 14 16.19 8.42 -11.30
C ALA A 14 14.98 7.70 -11.89
N GLU A 15 14.84 7.69 -13.22
CA GLU A 15 13.80 6.95 -13.95
C GLU A 15 13.90 5.44 -13.71
N SER A 16 15.11 4.88 -13.71
CA SER A 16 15.33 3.46 -13.39
C SER A 16 14.93 3.08 -11.96
N LYS A 17 15.09 4.00 -11.00
CA LYS A 17 14.69 3.77 -9.60
C LYS A 17 13.16 3.82 -9.42
N VAL A 18 12.48 4.71 -10.15
CA VAL A 18 11.02 4.78 -10.19
C VAL A 18 10.43 3.53 -10.85
N GLU A 19 11.06 3.04 -11.93
CA GLU A 19 10.56 1.85 -12.63
C GLU A 19 10.77 0.56 -11.83
N GLN A 20 11.88 0.42 -11.09
CA GLN A 20 12.09 -0.75 -10.24
C GLN A 20 11.21 -0.76 -8.97
N ALA A 21 10.76 0.40 -8.49
CA ALA A 21 9.77 0.51 -7.41
C ALA A 21 8.38 0.00 -7.82
N ARG A 22 8.09 -0.09 -9.13
CA ARG A 22 6.83 -0.61 -9.68
C ARG A 22 6.77 -2.14 -9.78
N ASN A 23 7.87 -2.83 -9.49
CA ASN A 23 7.91 -4.30 -9.56
C ASN A 23 7.36 -4.98 -8.29
N LEU A 24 6.68 -4.23 -7.41
CA LEU A 24 5.84 -4.82 -6.38
C LEU A 24 4.43 -4.99 -6.96
N THR A 25 3.95 -6.23 -7.00
CA THR A 25 2.53 -6.52 -7.28
C THR A 25 1.79 -6.62 -5.97
N ILE A 26 0.67 -5.91 -5.87
CA ILE A 26 -0.22 -5.98 -4.72
C ILE A 26 -1.44 -6.79 -5.15
N ASN A 27 -1.69 -7.90 -4.48
CA ASN A 27 -2.93 -8.66 -4.64
C ASN A 27 -3.72 -8.61 -3.35
N ILE A 28 -5.04 -8.52 -3.46
CA ILE A 28 -5.98 -8.62 -2.36
C ILE A 28 -7.01 -9.71 -2.66
N ASP A 29 -7.43 -10.40 -1.60
CA ASP A 29 -8.49 -11.40 -1.64
C ASP A 29 -9.30 -11.37 -0.34
N GLN A 30 -10.59 -11.67 -0.45
CA GLN A 30 -11.45 -11.80 0.72
C GLN A 30 -11.30 -13.19 1.36
N VAL A 31 -10.92 -13.25 2.63
CA VAL A 31 -10.70 -14.51 3.35
C VAL A 31 -11.91 -14.91 4.20
N LYS A 32 -12.71 -13.94 4.65
CA LYS A 32 -13.93 -14.18 5.43
C LYS A 32 -15.14 -13.53 4.78
N LYS A 33 -16.21 -14.31 4.62
CA LYS A 33 -17.40 -14.03 3.79
C LYS A 33 -18.68 -14.02 4.63
N ASP A 34 -18.61 -13.43 5.83
CA ASP A 34 -19.76 -13.32 6.73
C ASP A 34 -19.86 -11.88 7.27
N LEU A 35 -20.51 -11.70 8.44
CA LEU A 35 -20.65 -10.40 9.11
C LEU A 35 -19.32 -9.72 9.46
N THR A 36 -18.19 -10.41 9.31
CA THR A 36 -16.84 -9.85 9.37
C THR A 36 -16.17 -9.97 8.01
N ILE A 37 -15.74 -8.83 7.44
CA ILE A 37 -15.05 -8.78 6.16
C ILE A 37 -13.56 -8.60 6.41
N ILE A 38 -12.79 -9.65 6.11
CA ILE A 38 -11.33 -9.69 6.26
C ILE A 38 -10.72 -9.79 4.88
N ILE A 39 -9.82 -8.86 4.57
CA ILE A 39 -9.05 -8.82 3.35
C ILE A 39 -7.63 -9.29 3.63
N HIS A 40 -7.18 -10.29 2.89
CA HIS A 40 -5.78 -10.67 2.82
C HIS A 40 -5.10 -9.85 1.74
N ILE A 41 -3.88 -9.41 2.05
CA ILE A 41 -3.06 -8.56 1.21
C ILE A 41 -1.76 -9.32 1.00
N GLU A 42 -1.38 -9.49 -0.26
CA GLU A 42 -0.10 -10.03 -0.68
C GLU A 42 0.68 -8.93 -1.41
N VAL A 43 1.95 -8.77 -1.05
CA VAL A 43 2.90 -7.93 -1.77
C VAL A 43 4.03 -8.80 -2.28
N THR A 44 4.11 -8.96 -3.60
CA THR A 44 5.10 -9.80 -4.28
C THR A 44 6.18 -8.93 -4.92
N ASN A 45 7.45 -9.23 -4.66
CA ASN A 45 8.56 -8.59 -5.35
C ASN A 45 8.91 -9.36 -6.64
N ASN A 46 8.49 -8.82 -7.78
CA ASN A 46 8.76 -9.37 -9.11
C ASN A 46 10.09 -8.88 -9.72
N SER A 47 10.90 -8.14 -8.96
CA SER A 47 12.20 -7.68 -9.43
C SER A 47 13.31 -8.73 -9.20
N THR A 48 14.45 -8.53 -9.85
CA THR A 48 15.65 -9.36 -9.66
C THR A 48 16.49 -8.93 -8.44
N MET A 49 16.06 -7.91 -7.71
CA MET A 49 16.79 -7.31 -6.58
C MET A 49 15.90 -7.30 -5.33
N PRO A 50 16.46 -7.28 -4.11
CA PRO A 50 15.67 -7.03 -2.93
C PRO A 50 15.04 -5.64 -3.00
N VAL A 51 13.78 -5.54 -2.58
CA VAL A 51 13.05 -4.28 -2.45
C VAL A 51 12.81 -4.02 -0.97
N THR A 52 13.22 -2.85 -0.49
CA THR A 52 12.93 -2.37 0.85
C THR A 52 11.95 -1.21 0.78
N PHE A 53 10.97 -1.15 1.67
CA PHE A 53 10.06 -0.02 1.80
C PHE A 53 9.71 0.28 3.25
N LEU A 54 9.17 1.48 3.49
CA LEU A 54 8.60 1.85 4.78
C LEU A 54 7.25 1.16 4.94
N ASN A 55 7.05 0.40 6.02
CA ASN A 55 5.80 -0.26 6.35
C ASN A 55 4.67 0.75 6.61
N ALA A 56 5.01 1.89 7.24
CA ALA A 56 4.03 2.91 7.57
C ALA A 56 3.35 3.49 6.31
N SER A 57 2.04 3.37 6.26
CA SER A 57 1.20 3.73 5.11
C SER A 57 1.52 2.95 3.83
N SER A 58 2.03 1.73 3.99
CA SER A 58 2.21 0.75 2.91
C SER A 58 1.02 -0.22 2.83
N PRO A 59 0.95 -1.07 1.79
CA PRO A 59 -0.02 -2.16 1.74
C PRO A 59 0.02 -3.12 2.93
N LEU A 60 1.19 -3.32 3.54
CA LEU A 60 1.38 -4.21 4.68
C LEU A 60 1.23 -3.50 6.03
N ASP A 61 0.78 -2.23 6.05
CA ASP A 61 0.50 -1.53 7.30
C ASP A 61 -0.68 -2.24 8.02
N PRO A 62 -0.52 -2.63 9.30
CA PRO A 62 -1.61 -3.24 10.07
C PRO A 62 -2.88 -2.39 10.14
N ASP A 63 -2.76 -1.07 9.99
CA ASP A 63 -3.86 -0.11 9.99
C ASP A 63 -4.19 0.44 8.58
N ALA A 64 -3.85 -0.30 7.52
CA ALA A 64 -4.07 0.13 6.15
C ALA A 64 -5.52 0.56 5.85
N PHE A 65 -6.51 -0.07 6.49
CA PHE A 65 -7.91 0.35 6.37
C PHE A 65 -8.15 1.73 6.98
N GLY A 66 -7.74 1.96 8.23
CA GLY A 66 -7.86 3.25 8.91
C GLY A 66 -7.10 4.38 8.22
N LEU A 67 -6.02 4.06 7.54
CA LEU A 67 -5.19 5.00 6.77
C LEU A 67 -5.78 5.37 5.40
N GLY A 68 -6.98 4.89 5.05
CA GLY A 68 -7.63 5.32 3.83
C GLY A 68 -7.11 4.63 2.56
N LEU A 69 -6.43 3.48 2.68
CA LEU A 69 -5.80 2.80 1.54
C LEU A 69 -6.78 1.92 0.75
N PHE A 70 -7.98 1.69 1.27
CA PHE A 70 -9.01 0.90 0.60
C PHE A 70 -9.99 1.82 -0.16
N ARG A 71 -10.43 1.36 -1.33
CA ARG A 71 -11.44 1.95 -2.17
C ARG A 71 -12.60 0.95 -2.24
N ILE A 72 -13.68 1.25 -1.53
CA ILE A 72 -14.88 0.41 -1.48
C ILE A 72 -15.96 1.11 -2.28
N THR A 73 -16.35 0.51 -3.40
CA THR A 73 -17.21 1.13 -4.41
C THR A 73 -18.44 0.25 -4.64
N PRO A 74 -19.60 0.58 -4.07
CA PRO A 74 -20.84 -0.11 -4.39
C PRO A 74 -21.37 0.32 -5.76
N ASP A 75 -22.02 -0.60 -6.48
CA ASP A 75 -22.54 -0.40 -7.85
C ASP A 75 -23.55 0.75 -7.96
N ASN A 76 -24.33 0.97 -6.89
CA ASN A 76 -25.31 2.04 -6.80
C ASN A 76 -24.72 3.42 -6.47
N LEU A 77 -23.44 3.50 -6.05
CA LEU A 77 -22.72 4.74 -5.78
C LEU A 77 -21.27 4.66 -6.32
N PRO A 78 -21.08 4.58 -7.65
CA PRO A 78 -19.80 4.28 -8.27
C PRO A 78 -18.72 5.36 -8.08
N MET A 79 -19.10 6.55 -7.58
CA MET A 79 -18.20 7.68 -7.33
C MET A 79 -17.84 7.85 -5.84
N VAL A 80 -18.38 7.02 -4.95
CA VAL A 80 -18.20 7.16 -3.51
C VAL A 80 -17.25 6.07 -3.01
N ASN A 81 -16.14 6.50 -2.38
CA ASN A 81 -15.34 5.58 -1.58
C ASN A 81 -16.01 5.40 -0.20
N PHE A 82 -16.66 4.27 0.00
CA PHE A 82 -17.41 3.99 1.22
C PHE A 82 -16.48 3.55 2.37
N GLY A 83 -16.75 4.03 3.59
CA GLY A 83 -16.20 3.45 4.82
C GLY A 83 -14.71 3.61 5.08
N SER A 84 -13.89 4.01 4.09
CA SER A 84 -12.45 4.19 4.30
C SER A 84 -12.17 5.51 5.03
N PRO A 85 -11.66 5.49 6.27
CA PRO A 85 -11.36 6.71 7.01
C PRO A 85 -10.22 7.47 6.35
N SER A 86 -10.25 8.80 6.42
CA SER A 86 -9.14 9.64 6.00
C SER A 86 -8.30 10.05 7.21
N LEU A 87 -7.84 9.08 8.02
CA LEU A 87 -6.92 9.40 9.11
C LEU A 87 -5.69 10.10 8.54
N PRO A 88 -5.17 11.13 9.22
CA PRO A 88 -3.96 11.78 8.76
C PRO A 88 -2.82 10.75 8.72
N PRO A 89 -1.89 10.91 7.76
CA PRO A 89 -0.60 10.26 7.81
C PRO A 89 -0.03 10.08 9.22
N ARG A 90 0.32 8.83 9.60
CA ARG A 90 1.09 8.61 10.83
C ARG A 90 2.35 9.50 10.79
N PRO A 91 2.71 10.17 11.91
CA PRO A 91 4.01 10.80 12.07
C PRO A 91 5.11 9.79 11.76
N ARG A 92 6.28 10.27 11.30
CA ARG A 92 7.40 9.41 10.89
C ARG A 92 7.69 8.39 12.01
N PRO A 93 7.62 7.07 11.74
CA PRO A 93 7.93 6.08 12.76
C PRO A 93 9.45 5.98 12.96
N PRO A 94 9.92 5.51 14.14
CA PRO A 94 11.34 5.36 14.43
C PRO A 94 12.04 4.39 13.46
N ALA A 95 13.32 4.67 13.17
CA ALA A 95 14.06 4.12 12.04
C ALA A 95 14.23 2.58 12.04
N ASN A 96 14.17 1.92 13.18
CA ASN A 96 14.48 0.49 13.32
C ASN A 96 13.30 -0.43 12.96
N GLU A 97 12.05 -0.01 13.19
CA GLU A 97 10.85 -0.84 13.01
C GLU A 97 10.08 -0.54 11.72
N THR A 98 10.53 0.43 10.94
CA THR A 98 9.76 0.92 9.78
C THR A 98 10.09 0.21 8.47
N TYR A 99 11.27 -0.41 8.32
CA TYR A 99 11.69 -0.94 7.00
C TYR A 99 11.38 -2.42 6.85
N ILE A 100 10.61 -2.76 5.82
CA ILE A 100 10.34 -4.12 5.36
C ILE A 100 11.19 -4.38 4.12
N GLU A 101 11.83 -5.54 4.05
CA GLU A 101 12.52 -6.04 2.85
C GLU A 101 11.80 -7.28 2.32
N ILE A 102 11.63 -7.31 1.00
CA ILE A 102 11.13 -8.47 0.25
C ILE A 102 12.23 -8.89 -0.73
N GLY A 103 12.69 -10.13 -0.61
CA GLY A 103 13.67 -10.71 -1.54
C GLY A 103 13.12 -10.87 -2.96
N PRO A 104 13.97 -11.05 -3.98
CA PRO A 104 13.54 -11.34 -5.35
C PRO A 104 12.60 -12.54 -5.41
N GLY A 105 11.45 -12.41 -6.06
CA GLY A 105 10.44 -13.47 -6.23
C GLY A 105 9.70 -13.86 -4.95
N MET A 106 9.92 -13.17 -3.83
CA MET A 106 9.26 -13.46 -2.56
C MET A 106 7.99 -12.62 -2.39
N SER A 107 7.08 -13.13 -1.57
CA SER A 107 5.87 -12.43 -1.13
C SER A 107 5.86 -12.22 0.38
N LEU A 108 5.26 -11.12 0.82
CA LEU A 108 4.85 -10.90 2.20
C LEU A 108 3.35 -10.64 2.27
N TYR A 109 2.79 -10.88 3.45
CA TYR A 109 1.36 -10.91 3.64
C TYR A 109 0.91 -10.07 4.83
N ASN A 110 -0.30 -9.55 4.76
CA ASN A 110 -1.01 -8.93 5.87
C ASN A 110 -2.51 -9.25 5.78
N THR A 111 -3.22 -9.20 6.90
CA THR A 111 -4.67 -9.31 6.94
C THR A 111 -5.27 -8.10 7.63
N VAL A 112 -6.32 -7.53 7.02
CA VAL A 112 -6.97 -6.33 7.51
C VAL A 112 -8.47 -6.54 7.56
N THR A 113 -9.07 -6.22 8.71
CA THR A 113 -10.51 -6.24 8.90
C THR A 113 -11.09 -4.90 8.46
N ILE A 114 -11.90 -4.89 7.41
CA ILE A 114 -12.58 -3.68 6.92
C ILE A 114 -13.99 -3.51 7.50
N LEU A 115 -14.57 -4.61 7.99
CA LEU A 115 -15.81 -4.64 8.76
C LEU A 115 -15.71 -5.68 9.87
N SER A 116 -15.93 -5.27 11.11
CA SER A 116 -15.98 -6.17 12.27
C SER A 116 -17.41 -6.27 12.82
N GLU A 117 -17.81 -7.48 13.20
CA GLU A 117 -19.11 -7.76 13.82
C GLU A 117 -19.36 -6.94 15.10
N GLU A 118 -18.29 -6.69 15.85
CA GLU A 118 -18.27 -5.97 17.14
C GLU A 118 -18.25 -4.44 16.97
N SER A 119 -17.99 -3.93 15.76
CA SER A 119 -17.95 -2.48 15.53
C SER A 119 -19.37 -1.90 15.53
N SER A 120 -19.73 -1.13 16.56
CA SER A 120 -21.06 -0.53 16.70
C SER A 120 -21.24 0.74 15.87
N VAL A 121 -20.14 1.44 15.57
CA VAL A 121 -20.17 2.81 15.01
C VAL A 121 -20.52 2.83 13.52
N ASP A 122 -20.13 1.82 12.74
CA ASP A 122 -20.33 1.82 11.28
C ASP A 122 -21.18 0.66 10.74
N LYS A 123 -21.56 -0.31 11.60
CA LYS A 123 -22.36 -1.48 11.18
C LYS A 123 -23.67 -1.08 10.51
N LYS A 124 -24.35 -0.02 11.00
CA LYS A 124 -25.60 0.47 10.40
C LYS A 124 -25.40 1.06 9.00
N GLY A 125 -24.27 1.74 8.76
CA GLY A 125 -23.91 2.27 7.45
C GLY A 125 -23.59 1.14 6.48
N TRP A 126 -22.73 0.21 6.90
CA TRP A 126 -22.38 -0.98 6.14
C TRP A 126 -23.60 -1.85 5.81
N SER A 127 -24.42 -2.22 6.80
CA SER A 127 -25.63 -3.02 6.55
C SER A 127 -26.59 -2.35 5.58
N ARG A 128 -26.76 -1.03 5.65
CA ARG A 128 -27.58 -0.29 4.67
C ARG A 128 -26.98 -0.41 3.27
N MET A 129 -25.69 -0.13 3.13
CA MET A 129 -24.99 -0.21 1.84
C MET A 129 -25.07 -1.61 1.24
N LEU A 130 -24.77 -2.65 2.03
CA LEU A 130 -24.83 -4.05 1.60
C LEU A 130 -26.25 -4.50 1.23
N ASN A 131 -27.29 -3.91 1.84
CA ASN A 131 -28.69 -4.23 1.51
C ASN A 131 -29.19 -3.57 0.21
N VAL A 132 -28.54 -2.50 -0.25
CA VAL A 132 -28.97 -1.74 -1.44
C VAL A 132 -28.05 -1.90 -2.65
N ALA A 133 -26.81 -2.34 -2.44
CA ALA A 133 -25.85 -2.62 -3.50
C ALA A 133 -26.02 -4.06 -3.98
N ASN A 134 -26.03 -4.29 -5.29
CA ASN A 134 -26.00 -5.67 -5.80
C ASN A 134 -24.57 -6.20 -5.86
N ARG A 135 -23.60 -5.27 -5.99
CA ARG A 135 -22.17 -5.57 -6.08
C ARG A 135 -21.38 -4.50 -5.35
N VAL A 136 -20.34 -4.94 -4.64
CA VAL A 136 -19.41 -4.03 -3.96
C VAL A 136 -18.00 -4.38 -4.38
N GLN A 137 -17.33 -3.45 -5.04
CA GLN A 137 -15.94 -3.62 -5.46
C GLN A 137 -14.99 -3.08 -4.39
N VAL A 138 -13.89 -3.79 -4.17
CA VAL A 138 -12.82 -3.37 -3.27
C VAL A 138 -11.51 -3.36 -4.04
N GLN A 139 -10.76 -2.27 -3.88
CA GLN A 139 -9.41 -2.13 -4.40
C GLN A 139 -8.54 -1.40 -3.38
N MET A 140 -7.27 -1.77 -3.28
CA MET A 140 -6.30 -1.03 -2.50
C MET A 140 -5.56 -0.04 -3.39
N LYS A 141 -5.46 1.23 -2.97
CA LYS A 141 -4.70 2.28 -3.66
C LYS A 141 -3.99 3.20 -2.68
N GLY A 142 -2.79 3.63 -3.04
CA GLY A 142 -2.05 4.58 -2.22
C GLY A 142 -0.76 5.05 -2.86
N ARG A 143 0.08 5.67 -2.03
CA ARG A 143 1.40 6.17 -2.42
C ARG A 143 2.43 5.60 -1.47
N TRP A 144 3.55 5.15 -2.02
CA TRP A 144 4.70 4.76 -1.22
C TRP A 144 5.24 6.00 -0.50
N ARG A 145 5.65 5.83 0.76
CA ARG A 145 6.38 6.87 1.52
C ARG A 145 7.89 6.72 1.47
N GLY A 146 8.34 5.58 0.96
CA GLY A 146 9.74 5.23 0.87
C GLY A 146 9.87 3.82 0.33
N ILE A 147 10.52 3.68 -0.81
CA ILE A 147 10.77 2.41 -1.49
C ILE A 147 12.12 2.46 -2.19
N TRP A 148 12.88 1.37 -2.10
CA TRP A 148 14.25 1.29 -2.58
C TRP A 148 14.57 -0.12 -3.08
N THR A 149 15.32 -0.22 -4.17
CA THR A 149 15.77 -1.51 -4.73
C THR A 149 17.14 -1.90 -4.19
N LYS A 150 17.18 -2.16 -2.89
CA LYS A 150 18.34 -2.58 -2.11
C LYS A 150 17.88 -3.27 -0.82
N THR A 151 18.81 -3.91 -0.13
CA THR A 151 18.57 -4.54 1.17
C THR A 151 18.21 -3.53 2.25
N ARG A 152 17.51 -4.00 3.28
CA ARG A 152 17.12 -3.25 4.48
C ARG A 152 18.34 -2.68 5.17
N LEU A 153 19.39 -3.48 5.36
CA LEU A 153 20.62 -3.06 6.02
C LEU A 153 21.26 -1.87 5.31
N ARG A 154 21.35 -1.91 3.97
CA ARG A 154 21.87 -0.79 3.19
C ARG A 154 20.95 0.44 3.27
N THR A 155 19.64 0.21 3.28
CA THR A 155 18.64 1.28 3.40
C THR A 155 18.76 2.02 4.73
N ILE A 156 18.84 1.29 5.84
CA ILE A 156 18.98 1.86 7.19
C ILE A 156 20.28 2.67 7.29
N ARG A 157 21.42 2.09 6.88
CA ARG A 157 22.71 2.79 6.91
C ARG A 157 22.69 4.09 6.11
N GLU A 158 22.10 4.08 4.92
CA GLU A 158 21.98 5.29 4.10
C GLU A 158 21.00 6.30 4.74
N ALA A 159 19.91 5.86 5.37
CA ALA A 159 18.98 6.75 6.06
C ALA A 159 19.61 7.44 7.28
N GLU A 160 20.49 6.76 8.02
CA GLU A 160 21.26 7.32 9.14
C GLU A 160 22.31 8.33 8.68
N MET A 161 22.90 8.13 7.51
CA MET A 161 23.93 9.02 6.95
C MET A 161 23.38 10.29 6.29
N PHE A 162 22.15 10.24 5.78
CA PHE A 162 21.52 11.34 5.07
C PHE A 162 20.27 11.81 5.82
N GLU A 163 20.45 12.63 6.85
CA GLU A 163 19.35 13.45 7.36
C GLU A 163 18.83 14.33 6.21
N ASN A 164 17.56 14.17 5.86
CA ASN A 164 16.75 15.14 5.08
C ASN A 164 16.76 15.13 3.53
N HIS A 165 16.60 13.99 2.84
CA HIS A 165 16.22 14.01 1.40
C HIS A 165 14.98 13.15 1.05
N PHE A 166 13.90 13.26 1.84
CA PHE A 166 12.70 12.43 1.72
C PHE A 166 11.46 13.11 1.13
N ASP A 167 11.55 14.35 0.63
CA ASP A 167 10.52 14.90 -0.27
C ASP A 167 10.73 14.37 -1.68
N ARG A 168 10.44 13.08 -1.88
CA ARG A 168 10.38 12.48 -3.21
C ARG A 168 9.05 11.80 -3.39
N ASP A 169 8.50 11.94 -4.59
CA ASP A 169 7.47 11.03 -5.06
C ASP A 169 8.09 9.62 -5.19
N PHE A 170 7.65 8.70 -4.33
CA PHE A 170 8.08 7.30 -4.34
C PHE A 170 7.17 6.41 -5.20
N GLY A 171 6.20 7.01 -5.90
CA GLY A 171 5.26 6.31 -6.76
C GLY A 171 3.97 5.90 -6.05
N SER A 172 2.96 5.59 -6.85
CA SER A 172 1.69 5.02 -6.42
C SER A 172 1.70 3.50 -6.48
N PHE A 173 0.81 2.87 -5.73
CA PHE A 173 0.47 1.45 -5.86
C PHE A 173 -1.02 1.27 -6.02
N GLU A 174 -1.40 0.20 -6.71
CA GLU A 174 -2.76 -0.28 -6.84
C GLU A 174 -2.78 -1.80 -6.77
N SER A 175 -3.82 -2.38 -6.17
CA SER A 175 -4.07 -3.82 -6.22
C SER A 175 -4.98 -4.20 -7.39
N ASN A 176 -5.18 -5.51 -7.58
CA ASN A 176 -6.38 -6.03 -8.26
C ASN A 176 -7.67 -5.52 -7.60
N VAL A 177 -8.77 -5.59 -8.36
CA VAL A 177 -10.12 -5.32 -7.87
C VAL A 177 -10.79 -6.64 -7.54
N ILE A 178 -11.40 -6.74 -6.37
CA ILE A 178 -12.24 -7.88 -5.97
C ILE A 178 -13.69 -7.44 -5.78
N GLU A 179 -14.63 -8.34 -5.99
CA GLU A 179 -16.03 -8.17 -5.61
C GLU A 179 -16.24 -8.82 -4.25
N LEU A 180 -16.86 -8.11 -3.30
CA LEU A 180 -17.17 -8.67 -1.99
C LEU A 180 -18.27 -9.72 -2.11
N GLU A 181 -18.00 -10.88 -1.53
CA GLU A 181 -18.99 -11.91 -1.26
C GLU A 181 -19.55 -11.66 0.14
N ILE A 182 -20.87 -11.44 0.20
CA ILE A 182 -21.64 -11.04 1.41
C ILE A 182 -22.50 -12.21 1.88
#